data_AF-A0A150SRJ0-F1
#
_entry.id   AF-A0A150SRJ0-F1
#
_cell.length_a   1.000
_cell.length_b   1.000
_cell.length_c   1.000
_cell.angle_alpha   90.00
_cell.angle_beta   90.00
_cell.angle_gamma   90.00
#
_symmetry.space_group_name_H-M   'P 1'
#
loop_
_entity.id
_entity.type
_entity.pdbx_description
1 polymer ?
#
loop_
_entity_poly.entity_id
_entity_poly.type
_entity_poly.pdbx_seq_one_letter_code
_entity_poly.pdbx_strand_id
1 'polypeptide(L)'
;KATLEQREQREQREAQRAWCVYLEELYERASEQARGWPKFEECTRMTTMASPRMLRETSECSLAALRQFEGDPFTPGYAAEVSRCGSEAMTATTLPRSDLAPFMAVLCGRLAGCGDLDYDTCRQSLEEGLGPQLERAIGAMNNRGRQEVRACFGKLACGGDLGPQISACLEPIMDDLLWLPG
;
A
#
# COMPACT_ATOMS: atom_id res chain seq x y z
N LYS A 1 -9.62 28.60 0.63
CA LYS A 1 -8.94 27.53 1.41
C LYS A 1 -9.31 26.21 0.76
N ALA A 2 -8.33 25.36 0.44
CA ALA A 2 -8.63 24.03 -0.13
C ALA A 2 -9.28 23.12 0.93
N THR A 3 -10.23 22.28 0.51
CA THR A 3 -10.87 21.26 1.35
C THR A 3 -9.88 20.13 1.70
N LEU A 4 -10.22 19.29 2.67
CA LEU A 4 -9.40 18.11 3.05
C LEU A 4 -9.16 17.20 1.82
N GLU A 5 -10.23 16.87 1.10
CA GLU A 5 -10.18 16.04 -0.10
C GLU A 5 -9.29 16.63 -1.21
N GLN A 6 -9.35 17.95 -1.42
CA GLN A 6 -8.50 18.61 -2.40
C GLN A 6 -7.00 18.54 -2.03
N ARG A 7 -6.68 18.54 -0.73
CA ARG A 7 -5.31 18.36 -0.24
C ARG A 7 -4.85 16.93 -0.44
N GLU A 8 -5.65 15.95 -0.03
CA GLU A 8 -5.34 14.53 -0.21
C GLU A 8 -5.12 14.17 -1.68
N GLN A 9 -5.99 14.63 -2.58
CA GLN A 9 -5.83 14.40 -4.01
C GLN A 9 -4.56 15.06 -4.57
N ARG A 10 -4.20 16.25 -4.09
CA ARG A 10 -2.96 16.91 -4.49
C ARG A 10 -1.75 16.11 -4.02
N GLU A 11 -1.75 15.68 -2.77
CA GLU A 11 -0.66 14.88 -2.20
C GLU A 11 -0.50 13.55 -2.94
N GLN A 12 -1.61 12.88 -3.29
CA GLN A 12 -1.60 11.66 -4.07
C GLN A 12 -0.98 11.89 -5.46
N ARG A 13 -1.35 12.97 -6.17
CA ARG A 13 -0.77 13.28 -7.48
C ARG A 13 0.72 13.58 -7.41
N GLU A 14 1.16 14.31 -6.38
CA GLU A 14 2.58 14.60 -6.18
C GLU A 14 3.37 13.34 -5.85
N ALA A 15 2.81 12.44 -5.03
CA ALA A 15 3.42 11.16 -4.70
C ALA A 15 3.48 10.21 -5.92
N GLN A 16 2.41 10.13 -6.71
CA GLN A 16 2.39 9.38 -7.96
C GLN A 16 3.44 9.90 -8.93
N ARG A 17 3.59 11.23 -9.07
CA ARG A 17 4.63 11.81 -9.90
C ARG A 17 6.04 11.44 -9.43
N ALA A 18 6.31 11.41 -8.13
CA ALA A 18 7.60 10.98 -7.60
C ALA A 18 7.92 9.52 -7.99
N TRP A 19 6.92 8.64 -7.92
CA TRP A 19 7.04 7.27 -8.38
C TRP A 19 7.32 7.17 -9.88
N CYS A 20 6.63 7.96 -10.71
CA CYS A 20 6.86 8.00 -12.15
C CYS A 20 8.25 8.54 -12.54
N VAL A 21 8.77 9.52 -11.79
CA VAL A 21 10.14 10.02 -11.97
C VAL A 21 11.16 8.92 -11.68
N TYR A 22 10.94 8.14 -10.61
CA TYR A 22 11.78 6.99 -10.31
C TYR A 22 11.78 5.97 -11.46
N LEU A 23 10.60 5.60 -11.97
CA LEU A 23 10.50 4.64 -13.08
C LEU A 23 11.10 5.17 -14.39
N GLU A 24 11.02 6.48 -14.64
CA GLU A 24 11.69 7.12 -15.77
C GLU A 24 13.21 7.03 -15.65
N GLU A 25 13.80 7.39 -14.49
CA GLU A 25 15.24 7.25 -14.28
C GLU A 25 15.70 5.79 -14.40
N LEU A 26 14.89 4.83 -13.91
CA LEU A 26 15.16 3.41 -14.09
C LEU A 26 15.13 2.99 -15.55
N TYR A 27 14.16 3.49 -16.32
CA TYR A 27 14.04 3.22 -17.76
C TYR A 27 15.22 3.81 -18.54
N GLU A 28 15.63 5.04 -18.23
CA GLU A 28 16.77 5.69 -18.88
C GLU A 28 18.09 4.95 -18.60
N ARG A 29 18.22 4.33 -17.42
CA ARG A 29 19.36 3.43 -17.12
C ARG A 29 19.39 2.17 -17.98
N ALA A 30 18.25 1.72 -18.49
CA ALA A 30 18.14 0.54 -19.35
C ALA A 30 18.58 0.79 -20.80
N SER A 31 18.61 2.06 -21.23
CA SER A 31 18.68 2.41 -22.64
C SER A 31 19.60 3.60 -22.85
N GLU A 32 20.77 3.37 -23.45
CA GLU A 32 21.79 4.39 -23.74
C GLU A 32 21.29 5.53 -24.64
N GLN A 33 20.15 5.35 -25.31
CA GLN A 33 19.55 6.32 -26.23
C GLN A 33 18.19 6.84 -25.76
N ALA A 34 17.68 6.40 -24.60
CA ALA A 34 16.40 6.88 -24.08
C ALA A 34 16.48 8.36 -23.74
N ARG A 35 15.50 9.13 -24.23
CA ARG A 35 15.24 10.49 -23.78
C ARG A 35 13.80 10.52 -23.29
N GLY A 36 13.64 10.34 -21.99
CA GLY A 36 12.35 10.21 -21.35
C GLY A 36 11.71 8.85 -21.55
N TRP A 37 10.80 8.55 -20.63
CA TRP A 37 10.07 7.30 -20.60
C TRP A 37 8.69 7.46 -21.28
N PRO A 38 8.37 6.68 -22.33
CA PRO A 38 7.11 6.84 -23.08
C PRO A 38 5.84 6.71 -22.24
N LYS A 39 5.93 6.06 -21.08
CA LYS A 39 4.82 5.82 -20.16
C LYS A 39 4.70 6.86 -19.05
N PHE A 40 5.53 7.90 -19.02
CA PHE A 40 5.50 8.91 -17.95
C PHE A 40 4.14 9.59 -17.81
N GLU A 41 3.55 10.04 -18.91
CA GLU A 41 2.22 10.67 -18.93
C GLU A 41 1.09 9.69 -18.58
N GLU A 42 1.26 8.40 -18.88
CA GLU A 42 0.34 7.37 -18.45
C GLU A 42 0.43 7.18 -16.93
N CYS A 43 1.64 6.95 -16.44
CA CYS A 43 1.95 6.75 -15.03
C CYS A 43 1.41 7.88 -14.14
N THR A 44 1.59 9.14 -14.54
CA THR A 44 1.14 10.29 -13.74
C THR A 44 -0.38 10.45 -13.66
N ARG A 45 -1.12 9.82 -14.58
CA ARG A 45 -2.60 9.77 -14.57
C ARG A 45 -3.15 8.59 -13.79
N MET A 46 -2.31 7.60 -13.46
CA MET A 46 -2.75 6.43 -12.71
C MET A 46 -3.06 6.80 -11.25
N THR A 47 -4.03 6.10 -10.69
CA THR A 47 -4.36 6.18 -9.27
C THR A 47 -4.12 4.82 -8.65
N THR A 48 -3.15 4.73 -7.77
CA THR A 48 -2.86 3.52 -6.99
C THR A 48 -3.60 3.52 -5.66
N MET A 49 -3.52 2.41 -4.93
CA MET A 49 -4.08 2.29 -3.59
C MET A 49 -3.11 2.70 -2.48
N ALA A 50 -1.85 3.00 -2.80
CA ALA A 50 -0.88 3.40 -1.78
C ALA A 50 -1.14 4.82 -1.25
N SER A 51 -0.87 4.99 0.04
CA SER A 51 -0.88 6.29 0.69
C SER A 51 0.17 7.21 0.05
N PRO A 52 -0.06 8.54 0.02
CA PRO A 52 0.94 9.47 -0.51
C PRO A 52 2.31 9.33 0.15
N ARG A 53 2.31 9.03 1.45
CA ARG A 53 3.54 8.83 2.22
C ARG A 53 4.26 7.55 1.80
N MET A 54 3.54 6.44 1.67
CA MET A 54 4.09 5.14 1.25
C MET A 54 4.76 5.26 -0.13
N LEU A 55 4.06 5.89 -1.09
CA LEU A 55 4.58 6.13 -2.43
C LEU A 55 5.85 6.97 -2.41
N ARG A 56 5.85 8.11 -1.70
CA ARG A 56 7.01 9.01 -1.65
C ARG A 56 8.23 8.32 -1.03
N GLU A 57 8.06 7.70 0.14
CA GLU A 57 9.16 7.02 0.83
C GLU A 57 9.73 5.89 -0.02
N THR A 58 8.88 5.09 -0.67
CA THR A 58 9.33 4.03 -1.59
C THR A 58 10.09 4.61 -2.79
N SER A 59 9.56 5.67 -3.40
CA SER A 59 10.13 6.30 -4.60
C SER A 59 11.48 6.94 -4.30
N GLU A 60 11.56 7.72 -3.22
CA GLU A 60 12.77 8.44 -2.82
C GLU A 60 13.89 7.49 -2.42
N CYS A 61 13.57 6.44 -1.63
CA CYS A 61 14.53 5.41 -1.27
C CYS A 61 15.05 4.65 -2.50
N SER A 62 14.14 4.21 -3.38
CA SER A 62 14.51 3.45 -4.58
C SER A 62 15.34 4.30 -5.54
N LEU A 63 14.99 5.58 -5.70
CA LEU A 63 15.75 6.52 -6.52
C LEU A 63 17.15 6.77 -5.95
N ALA A 64 17.27 6.94 -4.64
CA ALA A 64 18.56 7.10 -3.97
C ALA A 64 19.44 5.84 -4.13
N ALA A 65 18.85 4.65 -4.06
CA ALA A 65 19.53 3.39 -4.32
C ALA A 65 19.97 3.28 -5.78
N LEU A 66 19.09 3.60 -6.74
CA LEU A 66 19.39 3.57 -8.18
C LEU A 66 20.61 4.42 -8.53
N ARG A 67 20.68 5.63 -7.98
CA ARG A 67 21.77 6.58 -8.25
C ARG A 67 23.11 6.13 -7.69
N GLN A 68 23.11 5.26 -6.68
CA GLN A 68 24.30 4.66 -6.09
C GLN A 68 24.62 3.28 -6.67
N PHE A 69 23.68 2.69 -7.43
CA PHE A 69 23.84 1.36 -7.99
C PHE A 69 24.80 1.38 -9.18
N GLU A 70 25.90 0.63 -9.06
CA GLU A 70 26.88 0.47 -10.11
C GLU A 70 26.44 -0.60 -11.12
N GLY A 71 26.53 -0.27 -12.41
CA GLY A 71 26.17 -1.18 -13.50
C GLY A 71 24.66 -1.26 -13.79
N ASP A 72 24.23 -2.43 -14.25
CA ASP A 72 22.87 -2.67 -14.73
C ASP A 72 21.86 -2.83 -13.56
N PRO A 73 20.86 -1.94 -13.41
CA PRO A 73 19.84 -2.07 -12.37
C PRO A 73 18.81 -3.17 -12.68
N PHE A 74 18.82 -3.81 -13.84
CA PHE A 74 17.92 -4.92 -14.17
C PHE A 74 18.44 -6.26 -13.64
N THR A 75 18.85 -6.26 -12.37
CA THR A 75 19.43 -7.41 -11.68
C THR A 75 18.64 -7.77 -10.42
N PRO A 76 18.70 -9.03 -9.95
CA PRO A 76 18.11 -9.41 -8.67
C PRO A 76 18.61 -8.58 -7.48
N GLY A 77 19.86 -8.10 -7.55
CA GLY A 77 20.45 -7.26 -6.50
C GLY A 77 19.72 -5.94 -6.34
N TYR A 78 19.46 -5.23 -7.44
CA TYR A 78 18.70 -3.99 -7.39
C TYR A 78 17.21 -4.22 -7.05
N ALA A 79 16.62 -5.31 -7.54
CA ALA A 79 15.25 -5.69 -7.16
C ALA A 79 15.10 -5.90 -5.63
N ALA A 80 16.14 -6.41 -4.97
CA ALA A 80 16.16 -6.52 -3.51
C ALA A 80 16.20 -5.16 -2.80
N GLU A 81 16.91 -4.16 -3.35
CA GLU A 81 16.91 -2.79 -2.82
C GLU A 81 15.54 -2.13 -2.93
N VAL A 82 14.86 -2.26 -4.07
CA VAL A 82 13.49 -1.75 -4.25
C VAL A 82 12.54 -2.44 -3.27
N SER A 83 12.68 -3.76 -3.09
CA SER A 83 11.89 -4.53 -2.12
C SER A 83 12.12 -4.07 -0.68
N ARG A 84 13.38 -3.77 -0.31
CA ARG A 84 13.75 -3.20 1.00
C ARG A 84 13.09 -1.84 1.20
N CYS A 85 13.20 -0.94 0.21
CA CYS A 85 12.58 0.38 0.27
C CYS A 85 11.05 0.31 0.46
N GLY A 86 10.38 -0.60 -0.25
CA GLY A 86 8.94 -0.83 -0.05
C GLY A 86 8.61 -1.32 1.37
N SER A 87 9.38 -2.26 1.91
CA SER A 87 9.17 -2.79 3.27
C SER A 87 9.38 -1.72 4.35
N GLU A 88 10.40 -0.87 4.18
CA GLU A 88 10.68 0.26 5.08
C GLU A 88 9.56 1.30 5.03
N ALA A 89 9.10 1.67 3.84
CA ALA A 89 7.98 2.60 3.65
C ALA A 89 6.67 2.07 4.25
N MET A 90 6.38 0.77 4.11
CA MET A 90 5.24 0.14 4.77
C MET A 90 5.35 0.24 6.29
N THR A 91 6.55 0.04 6.83
CA THR A 91 6.80 0.15 8.27
C THR A 91 6.65 1.59 8.77
N ALA A 92 7.16 2.57 8.02
CA ALA A 92 7.08 3.98 8.36
C ALA A 92 5.66 4.57 8.21
N THR A 93 4.79 3.91 7.45
CA THR A 93 3.38 4.29 7.25
C THR A 93 2.40 3.51 8.11
N THR A 94 2.88 2.71 9.07
CA THR A 94 2.05 1.95 10.01
C THR A 94 0.98 2.85 10.66
N LEU A 95 -0.26 2.38 10.61
CA LEU A 95 -1.41 3.08 11.16
C LEU A 95 -1.40 2.99 12.70
N PRO A 96 -1.65 4.08 13.44
CA PRO A 96 -1.82 3.99 14.88
C PRO A 96 -2.98 3.05 15.25
N ARG A 97 -2.83 2.29 16.34
CA ARG A 97 -3.87 1.35 16.80
C ARG A 97 -5.25 2.01 16.98
N SER A 98 -5.30 3.27 17.41
CA SER A 98 -6.55 4.04 17.52
C SER A 98 -7.31 4.14 16.20
N ASP A 99 -6.57 4.25 15.10
CA ASP A 99 -7.11 4.48 13.77
C ASP A 99 -7.44 3.14 13.09
N LEU A 100 -6.95 2.01 13.63
CA LEU A 100 -7.32 0.67 13.22
C LEU A 100 -8.67 0.21 13.81
N ALA A 101 -9.12 0.81 14.92
CA ALA A 101 -10.36 0.45 15.61
C ALA A 101 -11.61 0.37 14.70
N PRO A 102 -11.84 1.27 13.72
CA PRO A 102 -12.98 1.18 12.81
C PRO A 102 -12.99 -0.08 11.93
N PHE A 103 -11.81 -0.63 11.62
CA PHE A 103 -11.67 -1.86 10.82
C PHE A 103 -11.94 -3.09 11.67
N MET A 104 -11.34 -3.13 12.88
CA MET A 104 -11.61 -4.18 13.85
C MET A 104 -13.09 -4.24 14.22
N ALA A 105 -13.73 -3.09 14.38
CA ALA A 105 -15.15 -3.03 14.72
C ALA A 105 -16.06 -3.65 13.65
N VAL A 106 -15.76 -3.40 12.37
CA VAL A 106 -16.52 -4.02 11.27
C VAL A 106 -16.29 -5.52 11.22
N LEU A 107 -15.04 -5.95 11.34
CA LEU A 107 -14.66 -7.36 11.27
C LEU A 107 -15.24 -8.16 12.45
N CYS A 108 -15.05 -7.69 13.68
CA CYS A 108 -15.58 -8.37 14.86
C CYS A 108 -17.10 -8.26 14.97
N GLY A 109 -17.70 -7.16 14.51
CA GLY A 109 -19.15 -7.06 14.39
C GLY A 109 -19.72 -8.10 13.42
N ARG A 110 -19.02 -8.37 12.31
CA ARG A 110 -19.41 -9.39 11.34
C ARG A 110 -19.36 -10.79 11.94
N LEU A 111 -18.27 -11.15 12.63
CA LEU A 111 -18.10 -12.47 13.26
C LEU A 111 -19.09 -12.71 14.40
N ALA A 112 -19.32 -11.68 15.24
CA ALA A 112 -20.33 -11.74 16.28
C ALA A 112 -21.73 -11.93 15.71
N GLY A 113 -22.06 -11.26 14.60
CA GLY A 113 -23.32 -11.44 13.89
C GLY A 113 -23.50 -12.84 13.27
N CYS A 114 -22.40 -13.54 12.97
CA CYS A 114 -22.42 -14.93 12.51
C CYS A 114 -22.55 -15.94 13.66
N GLY A 115 -22.35 -15.52 14.91
CA GLY A 115 -22.31 -16.40 16.07
C GLY A 115 -21.01 -17.20 16.20
N ASP A 116 -19.97 -16.85 15.42
CA ASP A 116 -18.70 -17.57 15.40
C ASP A 116 -17.82 -17.24 16.61
N LEU A 117 -17.83 -15.97 17.03
CA LEU A 117 -17.04 -15.45 18.15
C LEU A 117 -17.70 -14.20 18.72
N ASP A 118 -17.68 -14.00 20.03
CA ASP A 118 -18.12 -12.73 20.61
C ASP A 118 -17.17 -11.59 20.23
N TYR A 119 -17.70 -10.37 20.27
CA TYR A 119 -16.98 -9.18 19.81
C TYR A 119 -15.68 -8.92 20.57
N ASP A 120 -15.71 -9.07 21.90
CA ASP A 120 -14.57 -8.74 22.75
C ASP A 120 -13.43 -9.76 22.58
N THR A 121 -13.77 -11.05 22.52
CA THR A 121 -12.80 -12.11 22.24
C THR A 121 -12.20 -11.96 20.83
N CYS A 122 -13.01 -11.61 19.83
CA CYS A 122 -12.52 -11.31 18.49
C CYS A 122 -11.53 -10.14 18.51
N ARG A 123 -11.91 -9.03 19.14
CA ARG A 123 -11.09 -7.83 19.18
C ARG A 123 -9.75 -8.12 19.84
N GLN A 124 -9.76 -8.80 20.98
CA GLN A 124 -8.53 -9.15 21.70
C GLN A 124 -7.64 -10.09 20.86
N SER A 125 -8.22 -11.13 20.26
CA SER A 125 -7.46 -12.09 19.45
C SER A 125 -6.83 -11.45 18.21
N LEU A 126 -7.54 -10.54 17.55
CA LEU A 126 -7.00 -9.79 16.42
C LEU A 126 -5.93 -8.80 16.84
N GLU A 127 -6.14 -8.08 17.94
CA GLU A 127 -5.16 -7.13 18.47
C GLU A 127 -3.84 -7.80 18.86
N GLU A 128 -3.90 -8.99 19.44
CA GLU A 128 -2.71 -9.75 19.85
C GLU A 128 -2.05 -10.50 18.69
N GLY A 129 -2.83 -11.00 17.73
CA GLY A 129 -2.33 -11.83 16.63
C GLY A 129 -2.01 -11.10 15.34
N LEU A 130 -2.96 -10.32 14.81
CA LEU A 130 -2.92 -9.72 13.47
C LEU A 130 -2.82 -8.19 13.47
N GLY A 131 -2.93 -7.56 14.64
CA GLY A 131 -2.92 -6.11 14.82
C GLY A 131 -1.74 -5.45 14.09
N PRO A 132 -0.49 -5.82 14.39
CA PRO A 132 0.68 -5.22 13.74
C PRO A 132 0.69 -5.35 12.21
N GLN A 133 0.24 -6.48 11.67
CA GLN A 133 0.17 -6.71 10.22
C GLN A 133 -0.92 -5.84 9.59
N LEU A 134 -2.09 -5.71 10.23
CA LEU A 134 -3.17 -4.86 9.78
C LEU A 134 -2.80 -3.38 9.87
N GLU A 135 -2.15 -2.95 10.96
CA GLU A 135 -1.65 -1.58 11.11
C GLU A 135 -0.70 -1.22 9.95
N ARG A 136 0.19 -2.13 9.59
CA ARG A 136 1.14 -1.94 8.48
C ARG A 136 0.43 -1.93 7.13
N ALA A 137 -0.39 -2.94 6.84
CA ALA A 137 -1.06 -3.09 5.55
C ALA A 137 -2.02 -1.92 5.27
N ILE A 138 -2.89 -1.61 6.23
CA ILE A 138 -3.89 -0.53 6.11
C ILE A 138 -3.21 0.84 6.16
N GLY A 139 -2.13 0.98 6.92
CA GLY A 139 -1.28 2.16 6.96
C GLY A 139 -0.70 2.53 5.60
N ALA A 140 -0.21 1.53 4.87
CA ALA A 140 0.33 1.67 3.52
C ALA A 140 -0.71 2.15 2.48
N MET A 141 -2.02 2.01 2.77
CA MET A 141 -3.11 2.35 1.84
C MET A 141 -3.58 3.81 1.99
N ASN A 142 -4.03 4.41 0.89
CA ASN A 142 -4.77 5.66 0.89
C ASN A 142 -6.22 5.46 1.35
N ASN A 143 -6.99 6.56 1.43
CA ASN A 143 -8.38 6.52 1.91
C ASN A 143 -9.28 5.60 1.07
N ARG A 144 -9.07 5.51 -0.25
CA ARG A 144 -9.85 4.62 -1.12
C ARG A 144 -9.58 3.16 -0.79
N GLY A 145 -8.31 2.74 -0.75
CA GLY A 145 -7.94 1.37 -0.40
C GLY A 145 -8.47 0.97 0.98
N ARG A 146 -8.37 1.88 1.96
CA ARG A 146 -8.94 1.70 3.30
C ARG A 146 -10.46 1.48 3.28
N GLN A 147 -11.19 2.23 2.47
CA GLN A 147 -12.64 2.05 2.35
C GLN A 147 -13.00 0.70 1.70
N GLU A 148 -12.25 0.28 0.68
CA GLU A 148 -12.45 -1.01 0.01
C GLU A 148 -12.17 -2.19 0.96
N VAL A 149 -11.08 -2.15 1.72
CA VAL A 149 -10.78 -3.14 2.78
C VAL A 149 -11.90 -3.20 3.82
N ARG A 150 -12.32 -2.04 4.34
CA ARG A 150 -13.38 -1.98 5.35
C ARG A 150 -14.70 -2.54 4.83
N ALA A 151 -15.04 -2.26 3.57
CA ALA A 151 -16.23 -2.81 2.93
C ALA A 151 -16.12 -4.33 2.73
N CYS A 152 -14.92 -4.84 2.41
CA CYS A 152 -14.66 -6.27 2.27
C CYS A 152 -14.80 -7.00 3.62
N PHE A 153 -14.24 -6.45 4.71
CA PHE A 153 -14.41 -7.02 6.05
C PHE A 153 -15.88 -7.12 6.50
N GLY A 154 -16.73 -6.20 6.05
CA GLY A 154 -18.18 -6.26 6.31
C GLY A 154 -18.90 -7.40 5.60
N LYS A 155 -18.26 -8.06 4.63
CA LYS A 155 -18.83 -9.10 3.76
C LYS A 155 -18.21 -10.48 3.96
N LEU A 156 -17.35 -10.65 4.97
CA LEU A 156 -16.74 -11.95 5.25
C LEU A 156 -17.81 -13.03 5.45
N ALA A 157 -17.48 -14.26 5.05
CA ALA A 157 -18.38 -15.40 5.22
C ALA A 157 -18.49 -15.76 6.70
N CYS A 158 -19.64 -16.34 7.08
CA CYS A 158 -19.77 -16.95 8.40
C CYS A 158 -19.10 -18.33 8.39
N GLY A 159 -18.36 -18.66 9.44
CA GLY A 159 -17.56 -19.87 9.52
C GLY A 159 -16.32 -19.86 8.62
N GLY A 160 -15.44 -20.84 8.86
CA GLY A 160 -14.16 -20.97 8.16
C GLY A 160 -13.01 -20.23 8.86
N ASP A 161 -11.81 -20.35 8.30
CA ASP A 161 -10.63 -19.67 8.83
C ASP A 161 -10.68 -18.18 8.48
N LEU A 162 -10.48 -17.35 9.49
CA LEU A 162 -10.51 -15.89 9.38
C LEU A 162 -9.26 -15.35 8.68
N GLY A 163 -8.10 -15.98 8.88
CA GLY A 163 -6.83 -15.54 8.30
C GLY A 163 -6.89 -15.40 6.76
N PRO A 164 -7.23 -16.48 6.03
CA PRO A 164 -7.36 -16.44 4.57
C PRO A 164 -8.41 -15.45 4.06
N GLN A 165 -9.50 -15.27 4.81
CA GLN A 165 -10.55 -14.31 4.45
C GLN A 165 -10.08 -12.86 4.59
N ILE A 166 -9.30 -12.55 5.64
CA ILE A 166 -8.66 -11.25 5.79
C ILE A 166 -7.64 -11.02 4.67
N SER A 167 -6.79 -12.02 4.39
CA SER A 167 -5.81 -11.93 3.30
C SER A 167 -6.47 -11.66 1.95
N ALA A 168 -7.56 -12.36 1.62
CA ALA A 168 -8.31 -12.15 0.37
C ALA A 168 -8.90 -10.72 0.24
N CYS A 169 -9.16 -10.04 1.35
CA CYS A 169 -9.57 -8.63 1.33
C CYS A 169 -8.40 -7.66 1.15
N LEU A 170 -7.20 -8.02 1.60
CA LEU A 170 -6.02 -7.16 1.57
C LEU A 170 -5.23 -7.31 0.26
N GLU A 171 -5.03 -8.54 -0.21
CA GLU A 171 -4.19 -8.88 -1.37
C GLU A 171 -4.47 -8.01 -2.61
N PRO A 172 -5.73 -7.84 -3.08
CA PRO A 172 -5.98 -7.03 -4.27
C PRO A 172 -5.55 -5.57 -4.11
N ILE A 173 -5.68 -5.03 -2.91
CA ILE A 173 -5.30 -3.64 -2.60
C ILE A 173 -3.78 -3.52 -2.46
N MET A 174 -3.15 -4.55 -1.90
CA MET A 174 -1.69 -4.65 -1.77
C MET A 174 -1.00 -4.73 -3.13
N ASP A 175 -1.57 -5.49 -4.07
CA ASP A 175 -1.07 -5.61 -5.45
C ASP A 175 -1.18 -4.27 -6.21
N ASP A 176 -2.22 -3.48 -5.90
CA ASP A 176 -2.47 -2.17 -6.50
C ASP A 176 -1.79 -0.99 -5.78
N LEU A 177 -0.85 -1.25 -4.85
CA LEU A 177 -0.13 -0.17 -4.14
C LEU A 177 0.78 0.64 -5.08
N LEU A 178 1.48 -0.04 -5.98
CA LEU A 178 2.41 0.58 -6.91
C LEU A 178 1.96 0.30 -8.34
N TRP A 179 2.00 1.33 -9.17
CA TRP A 179 1.75 1.14 -10.60
C TRP A 179 3.03 0.71 -11.30
N LEU A 180 2.99 -0.40 -12.03
CA LEU A 180 4.07 -0.84 -12.90
C LEU A 180 3.57 -0.92 -14.35
N PRO A 181 4.38 -0.55 -15.35
CA PRO A 181 4.03 -0.78 -16.75
C PRO A 181 3.95 -2.30 -17.00
N GLY A 182 2.85 -2.75 -17.61
CA GLY A 182 2.70 -4.13 -18.11
C GLY A 182 3.37 -4.35 -19.46
#